data_AF-A0A942WE60-F1
#
_entry.id   AF-A0A942WE60-F1
#
_cell.length_a   1.000
_cell.length_b   1.000
_cell.length_c   1.000
_cell.angle_alpha   90.00
_cell.angle_beta   90.00
_cell.angle_gamma   90.00
#
_symmetry.space_group_name_H-M   'P 1'
#
loop_
_entity.id
_entity.type
_entity.pdbx_description
1 polymer ?
#
loop_
_entity_poly.entity_id
_entity_poly.type
_entity_poly.pdbx_seq_one_letter_code
_entity_poly.pdbx_strand_id
1 'polypeptide(L)'
;MDIHKLLPMSRGKRQLSRLLSSLIIGIATLLGLSLFCILLGGIFHAFGNFEIPILTYTLEGASSFVSFASLLLPFLVLTILSILLIINIIAFFSTFLKRNIVCLLFSLAVILGGMWVTTNIVPLAKITHILPTTYFDALEVISGEMMFTLGNANVNFINGVIVLTISNLVLMAAYYFFCDFSWKKKEKVMVVSNESKETYHNDKATKGIWGYIKFTSKRVLCRKSNIVMILLTVVVAVVFLLMNMGNQSKLEETIKGQIINNEKYIQEVQKEQSEHKKGSAEYINYGNLIKDSKNDNEDYKKVLSSIEKEDWETVYTLYPKILEKQITDLKHNESENIDGIQFFQQQIAYFEYLQEHDLAYENIDFPIYGLSFTTSLTKIILPIILTICCIYLLAQFFTLDYVKGLDISVLYPLQSKKTFLTKLILGIVFTVAMYSVLLLSILLITTLFTGNAGLQQPFMLQNSEGVWQAVSMISMFKKWFFLGVLFTINLSIFVYILSFLIREDMFVLITALLVILGFVYLPKLVRGIAQYAHLFPTTYMDSVNVADGFLAQQYGNTSISISTGISVLLVSIVVQFIICIILNNAYKLRKIRKR
;
A
#
# COMPACT_ATOMS: atom_id res chain seq x y z
N MET A 1 1.41 31.32 -17.32
CA MET A 1 2.70 31.90 -17.74
C MET A 1 3.67 31.73 -16.58
N ASP A 2 4.84 31.12 -16.78
CA ASP A 2 5.84 30.97 -15.70
C ASP A 2 6.52 32.33 -15.49
N ILE A 3 6.19 33.01 -14.39
CA ILE A 3 6.68 34.36 -14.06
C ILE A 3 8.22 34.36 -13.98
N HIS A 4 8.84 33.24 -13.61
CA HIS A 4 10.29 33.13 -13.53
C HIS A 4 10.98 32.99 -14.90
N LYS A 5 10.23 32.83 -16.00
CA LYS A 5 10.77 33.00 -17.36
C LYS A 5 10.96 34.46 -17.74
N LEU A 6 10.40 35.40 -16.97
CA LEU A 6 10.54 36.84 -17.17
C LEU A 6 11.71 37.45 -16.39
N LEU A 7 12.30 36.71 -15.45
CA LEU A 7 13.46 37.16 -14.69
C LEU A 7 14.72 37.15 -15.58
N PRO A 8 15.61 38.17 -15.50
CA PRO A 8 16.84 38.24 -16.28
C PRO A 8 17.93 37.31 -15.73
N MET A 9 17.63 36.01 -15.60
CA MET A 9 18.52 34.99 -15.07
C MET A 9 18.71 33.87 -16.09
N SER A 10 19.96 33.43 -16.26
CA SER A 10 20.26 32.22 -17.05
C SER A 10 19.53 30.99 -16.47
N ARG A 11 19.23 30.00 -17.33
CA ARG A 11 18.46 28.81 -16.96
C ARG A 11 19.06 28.06 -15.77
N GLY A 12 20.38 27.86 -15.78
CA GLY A 12 21.11 27.20 -14.69
C GLY A 12 21.04 27.99 -13.38
N LYS A 13 21.26 29.31 -13.42
CA LYS A 13 21.13 30.17 -12.23
C LYS A 13 19.73 30.14 -11.62
N ARG A 14 18.68 30.10 -12.45
CA ARG A 14 17.30 29.99 -11.98
C ARG A 14 17.03 28.64 -11.30
N GLN A 15 17.48 27.54 -11.90
CA GLN A 15 17.34 26.21 -11.32
C GLN A 15 18.10 26.11 -9.99
N LEU A 16 19.35 26.55 -9.95
CA LEU A 16 20.17 26.54 -8.75
C LEU A 16 19.55 27.40 -7.62
N SER A 17 19.08 28.60 -7.95
CA SER A 17 18.40 29.48 -6.99
C SER A 17 17.14 28.83 -6.39
N ARG A 18 16.33 28.16 -7.22
CA ARG A 18 15.17 27.40 -6.75
C ARG A 18 15.60 26.26 -5.82
N LEU A 19 16.56 25.44 -6.22
CA LEU A 19 17.05 24.32 -5.41
C LEU A 19 17.61 24.78 -4.06
N LEU A 20 18.43 25.82 -4.04
CA LEU A 20 18.97 26.38 -2.80
C LEU A 20 17.86 26.90 -1.89
N SER A 21 16.90 27.66 -2.43
CA SER A 21 15.78 28.17 -1.64
C SER A 21 14.94 27.04 -1.04
N SER A 22 14.65 25.99 -1.81
CA SER A 22 13.90 24.82 -1.35
C SER A 22 14.67 23.99 -0.34
N LEU A 23 15.99 23.87 -0.49
CA LEU A 23 16.85 23.15 0.44
C LEU A 23 16.91 23.87 1.80
N ILE A 24 17.06 25.19 1.80
CA ILE A 24 17.03 26.00 3.03
C ILE A 24 15.70 25.83 3.76
N ILE A 25 14.58 25.91 3.03
CA ILE A 25 13.24 25.68 3.60
C ILE A 25 13.11 24.26 4.14
N GLY A 26 13.62 23.26 3.42
CA GLY A 26 13.59 21.85 3.84
C GLY A 26 14.37 21.61 5.14
N ILE A 27 15.60 22.11 5.22
CA ILE A 27 16.44 22.01 6.42
C ILE A 27 15.80 22.77 7.60
N ALA A 28 15.30 23.98 7.37
CA ALA A 28 14.61 24.75 8.41
C ALA A 28 13.37 24.02 8.95
N THR A 29 12.61 23.36 8.06
CA THR A 29 11.43 22.57 8.44
C THR A 29 11.83 21.33 9.25
N LEU A 30 12.89 20.62 8.84
CA LEU A 30 13.43 19.48 9.59
C LEU A 30 13.85 19.90 11.00
N LEU A 31 14.69 20.93 11.12
CA LEU A 31 15.16 21.44 12.40
C LEU A 31 14.01 21.93 13.29
N GLY A 32 13.03 22.62 12.71
CA GLY A 32 11.84 23.09 13.43
C GLY A 32 10.99 21.94 13.98
N LEU A 33 10.76 20.90 13.18
CA LEU A 33 10.03 19.70 13.62
C LEU A 33 10.81 18.91 14.67
N SER A 34 12.12 18.71 14.47
CA SER A 34 12.97 18.02 15.46
C SER A 34 13.00 18.76 16.79
N LEU A 35 13.13 20.10 16.76
CA LEU A 35 13.05 20.92 17.97
C LEU A 35 11.70 20.78 18.67
N PHE A 36 10.60 20.81 17.91
CA PHE A 36 9.27 20.60 18.46
C PHE A 36 9.12 19.22 19.12
N CYS A 37 9.60 18.15 18.48
CA CYS A 37 9.60 16.80 19.06
C CYS A 37 10.45 16.73 20.35
N ILE A 38 11.63 17.35 20.37
CA ILE A 38 12.50 17.40 21.55
C ILE A 38 11.81 18.17 22.69
N LEU A 39 11.16 19.30 22.40
CA LEU A 39 10.42 20.07 23.40
C LEU A 39 9.23 19.28 23.96
N LEU A 40 8.47 18.59 23.11
CA LEU A 40 7.38 17.72 23.57
C LEU A 40 7.91 16.58 24.45
N GLY A 41 8.97 15.90 24.02
CA GLY A 41 9.63 14.87 24.82
C GLY A 41 10.12 15.41 26.17
N GLY A 42 10.71 16.61 26.17
CA GLY A 42 11.18 17.32 27.36
C GLY A 42 10.08 17.80 28.33
N ILE A 43 8.84 17.93 27.88
CA ILE A 43 7.70 18.26 28.76
C ILE A 43 7.26 17.03 29.56
N PHE A 44 7.25 15.85 28.92
CA PHE A 44 6.80 14.61 29.56
C PHE A 44 7.93 13.83 30.25
N HIS A 45 9.16 14.00 29.78
CA HIS A 45 10.37 13.34 30.27
C HIS A 45 11.56 14.30 30.30
N ALA A 46 12.71 13.87 30.81
CA ALA A 46 13.93 14.66 30.74
C ALA A 46 14.48 14.75 29.31
N PHE A 47 15.21 15.83 29.01
CA PHE A 47 15.97 15.94 27.76
C PHE A 47 17.02 14.81 27.68
N GLY A 48 17.06 14.11 26.55
CA GLY A 48 18.05 13.05 26.30
C GLY A 48 19.45 13.59 26.05
N ASN A 49 20.45 12.71 26.13
CA ASN A 49 21.85 13.00 25.77
C ASN A 49 22.18 12.36 24.40
N PHE A 50 23.13 12.92 23.66
CA PHE A 50 23.64 12.33 22.42
C PHE A 50 24.47 11.05 22.62
N GLU A 51 24.78 10.68 23.87
CA GLU A 51 25.48 9.44 24.22
C GLU A 51 24.57 8.21 24.31
N ILE A 52 23.28 8.35 23.98
CA ILE A 52 22.35 7.21 23.98
C ILE A 52 22.89 6.10 23.07
N PRO A 53 22.98 4.85 23.57
CA PRO A 53 23.51 3.73 22.81
C PRO A 53 22.53 3.32 21.71
N ILE A 54 23.06 3.12 20.51
CA ILE A 54 22.35 2.59 19.34
C ILE A 54 22.98 1.28 18.95
N LEU A 55 22.14 0.27 18.72
CA LEU A 55 22.58 -1.04 18.27
C LEU A 55 23.00 -0.99 16.79
N THR A 56 24.17 -1.56 16.50
CA THR A 56 24.68 -1.73 15.14
C THR A 56 24.59 -3.18 14.69
N TYR A 57 24.51 -3.39 13.39
CA TYR A 57 24.29 -4.70 12.78
C TYR A 57 25.34 -5.00 11.71
N THR A 58 25.73 -6.27 11.64
CA THR A 58 26.45 -6.89 10.52
C THR A 58 25.54 -7.90 9.84
N LEU A 59 26.00 -8.54 8.75
CA LEU A 59 25.23 -9.62 8.10
C LEU A 59 25.02 -10.84 9.02
N GLU A 60 25.88 -11.00 10.02
CA GLU A 60 25.81 -12.10 10.98
C GLU A 60 24.83 -11.80 12.13
N GLY A 61 24.33 -10.55 12.23
CA GLY A 61 23.36 -10.13 13.23
C GLY A 61 23.76 -8.85 13.96
N ALA A 62 23.22 -8.66 15.17
CA ALA A 62 23.56 -7.53 16.02
C ALA A 62 25.04 -7.61 16.45
N SER A 63 25.79 -6.51 16.30
CA SER A 63 27.24 -6.48 16.56
C SER A 63 27.60 -5.76 17.86
N SER A 64 27.30 -4.47 17.97
CA SER A 64 27.76 -3.65 19.09
C SER A 64 26.88 -2.43 19.33
N PHE A 65 26.93 -1.86 20.53
CA PHE A 65 26.30 -0.57 20.82
C PHE A 65 27.30 0.56 20.61
N VAL A 66 26.91 1.57 19.85
CA VAL A 66 27.69 2.80 19.62
C VAL A 66 26.88 4.02 20.06
N SER A 67 27.56 5.09 20.45
CA SER A 67 26.92 6.35 20.79
C SER A 67 26.28 7.00 19.56
N PHE A 68 25.05 7.52 19.68
CA PHE A 68 24.39 8.26 18.60
C PHE A 68 25.23 9.44 18.09
N ALA A 69 26.02 10.08 18.97
CA ALA A 69 26.94 11.16 18.58
C ALA A 69 27.89 10.75 17.44
N SER A 70 28.35 9.49 17.43
CA SER A 70 29.23 8.97 16.36
C SER A 70 28.53 8.81 15.01
N LEU A 71 27.21 8.60 15.02
CA LEU A 71 26.37 8.40 13.84
C LEU A 71 25.73 9.71 13.34
N LEU A 72 25.78 10.78 14.13
CA LEU A 72 25.09 12.05 13.85
C LEU A 72 25.52 12.67 12.51
N LEU A 73 26.82 12.73 12.23
CA LEU A 73 27.30 13.32 10.97
C LEU A 73 26.88 12.49 9.74
N PRO A 74 27.11 11.16 9.69
CA PRO A 74 26.58 10.29 8.65
C PRO A 74 25.06 10.43 8.44
N PHE A 75 24.30 10.48 9.54
CA PHE A 75 22.85 10.68 9.52
C PHE A 75 22.46 11.98 8.82
N LEU A 76 23.09 13.11 9.19
CA LEU A 76 22.80 14.41 8.61
C LEU A 76 23.15 14.46 7.11
N VAL A 77 24.27 13.86 6.70
CA VAL A 77 24.68 13.83 5.28
C VAL A 77 23.64 13.11 4.42
N LEU A 78 23.24 11.89 4.81
CA LEU A 78 22.22 11.14 4.07
C LEU A 78 20.87 11.88 4.09
N THR A 79 20.47 12.45 5.23
CA THR A 79 19.20 13.19 5.36
C THR A 79 19.16 14.39 4.42
N ILE A 80 20.24 15.18 4.33
CA ILE A 80 20.32 16.34 3.42
C ILE A 80 20.25 15.90 1.96
N LEU A 81 20.97 14.83 1.59
CA LEU A 81 20.93 14.28 0.23
C LEU A 81 19.55 13.73 -0.15
N SER A 82 18.85 13.10 0.79
CA SER A 82 17.47 12.63 0.63
C SER A 82 16.48 13.79 0.48
N ILE A 83 16.61 14.86 1.26
CA ILE A 83 15.82 16.10 1.09
C ILE A 83 16.05 16.69 -0.31
N LEU A 84 17.31 16.76 -0.76
CA LEU A 84 17.65 17.24 -2.09
C LEU A 84 17.01 16.37 -3.19
N LEU A 85 16.99 15.05 -3.00
CA LEU A 85 16.37 14.12 -3.93
C LEU A 85 14.86 14.36 -4.02
N ILE A 86 14.19 14.51 -2.87
CA ILE A 86 12.76 14.83 -2.81
C ILE A 86 12.46 16.12 -3.58
N ILE A 87 13.25 17.17 -3.37
CA ILE A 87 13.12 18.45 -4.08
C ILE A 87 13.27 18.25 -5.59
N ASN A 88 14.29 17.50 -6.02
CA ASN A 88 14.56 17.23 -7.43
C ASN A 88 13.45 16.39 -8.09
N ILE A 89 12.90 15.39 -7.40
CA ILE A 89 11.76 14.59 -7.86
C ILE A 89 10.53 15.49 -8.08
N ILE A 90 10.19 16.32 -7.08
CA ILE A 90 9.05 17.25 -7.18
C ILE A 90 9.28 18.25 -8.32
N ALA A 91 10.49 18.81 -8.43
CA ALA A 91 10.85 19.74 -9.49
C ALA A 91 10.69 19.09 -10.87
N PHE A 92 11.23 17.88 -11.06
CA PHE A 92 11.10 17.11 -12.30
C PHE A 92 9.63 16.88 -12.67
N PHE A 93 8.82 16.35 -11.75
CA PHE A 93 7.41 16.11 -12.02
C PHE A 93 6.60 17.37 -12.28
N SER A 94 6.94 18.49 -11.63
CA SER A 94 6.27 19.77 -11.85
C SER A 94 6.38 20.28 -13.29
N THR A 95 7.38 19.83 -14.06
CA THR A 95 7.54 20.20 -15.47
C THR A 95 6.45 19.58 -16.35
N PHE A 96 6.01 18.36 -16.04
CA PHE A 96 4.99 17.63 -16.79
C PHE A 96 3.59 17.84 -16.20
N LEU A 97 3.49 17.98 -14.88
CA LEU A 97 2.24 18.03 -14.14
C LEU A 97 1.82 19.47 -13.87
N LYS A 98 0.96 20.01 -14.75
CA LYS A 98 0.50 21.42 -14.69
C LYS A 98 -0.34 21.79 -13.46
N ARG A 99 -0.78 20.83 -12.65
CA ARG A 99 -1.65 21.06 -11.48
C ARG A 99 -0.92 20.65 -10.20
N ASN A 100 -0.84 21.57 -9.25
CA ASN A 100 -0.15 21.37 -7.96
C ASN A 100 -0.60 20.09 -7.24
N ILE A 101 -1.90 19.81 -7.19
CA ILE A 101 -2.42 18.59 -6.54
C ILE A 101 -1.89 17.31 -7.20
N VAL A 102 -1.88 17.27 -8.54
CA VAL A 102 -1.42 16.09 -9.29
C VAL A 102 0.08 15.90 -9.08
N CYS A 103 0.84 17.00 -9.11
CA CYS A 103 2.26 16.97 -8.83
C CYS A 103 2.57 16.44 -7.43
N LEU A 104 1.82 16.88 -6.43
CA LEU A 104 1.97 16.40 -5.05
C LEU A 104 1.72 14.91 -4.96
N LEU A 105 0.59 14.42 -5.48
CA LEU A 105 0.24 12.99 -5.40
C LEU A 105 1.23 12.09 -6.13
N PHE A 106 1.66 12.47 -7.33
CA PHE A 106 2.65 11.69 -8.07
C PHE A 106 3.99 11.65 -7.35
N SER A 107 4.45 12.81 -6.85
CA SER A 107 5.73 12.87 -6.12
C SER A 107 5.65 12.03 -4.84
N LEU A 108 4.55 12.12 -4.11
CA LEU A 108 4.32 11.32 -2.90
C LEU A 108 4.26 9.83 -3.21
N ALA A 109 3.57 9.44 -4.28
CA ALA A 109 3.47 8.04 -4.71
C ALA A 109 4.85 7.47 -5.11
N VAL A 110 5.68 8.24 -5.82
CA VAL A 110 7.04 7.80 -6.17
C VAL A 110 7.93 7.69 -4.95
N ILE A 111 7.86 8.65 -4.03
CA ILE A 111 8.69 8.66 -2.81
C ILE A 111 8.27 7.52 -1.86
N LEU A 112 7.01 7.53 -1.41
CA LEU A 112 6.52 6.53 -0.45
C LEU A 112 6.44 5.14 -1.07
N GLY A 113 6.01 5.05 -2.34
CA GLY A 113 5.99 3.80 -3.09
C GLY A 113 7.39 3.24 -3.26
N GLY A 114 8.38 4.07 -3.59
CA GLY A 114 9.78 3.65 -3.68
C GLY A 114 10.34 3.14 -2.36
N MET A 115 10.08 3.82 -1.24
CA MET A 115 10.50 3.36 0.10
C MET A 115 9.86 2.02 0.47
N TRP A 116 8.54 1.89 0.26
CA TRP A 116 7.80 0.67 0.58
C TRP A 116 8.26 -0.52 -0.28
N VAL A 117 8.45 -0.28 -1.59
CA VAL A 117 8.94 -1.26 -2.55
C VAL A 117 10.32 -1.79 -2.15
N THR A 118 11.21 -0.90 -1.69
CA THR A 118 12.58 -1.32 -1.34
C THR A 118 12.66 -2.24 -0.13
N THR A 119 11.73 -2.11 0.83
CA THR A 119 11.78 -2.86 2.10
C THR A 119 10.89 -4.09 2.11
N ASN A 120 9.81 -4.11 1.32
CA ASN A 120 8.80 -5.18 1.39
C ASN A 120 8.82 -6.14 0.21
N ILE A 121 9.54 -5.84 -0.87
CA ILE A 121 9.54 -6.66 -2.08
C ILE A 121 10.82 -7.49 -2.18
N VAL A 122 10.71 -8.75 -1.77
CA VAL A 122 11.83 -9.72 -1.71
C VAL A 122 12.63 -9.83 -3.01
N PRO A 123 12.01 -9.91 -4.22
CA PRO A 123 12.78 -9.97 -5.48
C PRO A 123 13.72 -8.77 -5.71
N LEU A 124 13.39 -7.60 -5.16
CA LEU A 124 14.17 -6.37 -5.34
C LEU A 124 15.35 -6.28 -4.39
N ALA A 125 15.41 -7.08 -3.32
CA ALA A 125 16.48 -7.06 -2.30
C ALA A 125 17.90 -7.12 -2.89
N LYS A 126 18.08 -7.79 -4.04
CA LYS A 126 19.37 -7.88 -4.74
C LYS A 126 19.82 -6.54 -5.33
N ILE A 127 18.89 -5.68 -5.76
CA ILE A 127 19.17 -4.40 -6.43
C ILE A 127 18.87 -3.17 -5.56
N THR A 128 18.43 -3.35 -4.32
CA THR A 128 18.09 -2.24 -3.38
C THR A 128 19.24 -1.26 -3.18
N HIS A 129 20.49 -1.74 -3.17
CA HIS A 129 21.67 -0.88 -3.07
C HIS A 129 21.83 0.15 -4.20
N ILE A 130 21.08 0.05 -5.30
CA ILE A 130 21.09 1.02 -6.42
C ILE A 130 19.90 1.98 -6.33
N LEU A 131 18.87 1.63 -5.56
CA LEU A 131 17.63 2.40 -5.47
C LEU A 131 17.82 3.55 -4.47
N PRO A 132 17.64 4.81 -4.89
CA PRO A 132 17.92 5.95 -4.03
C PRO A 132 16.95 6.04 -2.84
N THR A 133 15.75 5.48 -2.95
CA THR A 133 14.76 5.45 -1.86
C THR A 133 15.14 4.51 -0.72
N THR A 134 16.04 3.54 -0.93
CA THR A 134 16.58 2.68 0.13
C THR A 134 17.33 3.50 1.20
N TYR A 135 17.84 4.67 0.82
CA TYR A 135 18.66 5.52 1.68
C TYR A 135 17.88 6.64 2.38
N PHE A 136 16.54 6.62 2.31
CA PHE A 136 15.69 7.60 2.98
C PHE A 136 15.63 7.34 4.49
N ASP A 137 15.65 6.07 4.91
CA ASP A 137 15.77 5.66 6.31
C ASP A 137 17.24 5.69 6.75
N ALA A 138 17.80 6.91 6.81
CA ALA A 138 19.22 7.15 7.03
C ALA A 138 19.77 6.46 8.28
N LEU A 139 18.97 6.36 9.35
CA LEU A 139 19.40 5.74 10.61
C LEU A 139 19.58 4.21 10.47
N GLU A 140 18.64 3.52 9.82
CA GLU A 140 18.73 2.07 9.59
C GLU A 140 19.88 1.72 8.63
N VAL A 141 20.21 2.61 7.69
CA VAL A 141 21.36 2.43 6.80
C VAL A 141 22.68 2.58 7.55
N ILE A 142 22.84 3.61 8.37
CA ILE A 142 24.11 3.86 9.06
C ILE A 142 24.33 2.93 10.26
N SER A 143 23.26 2.42 10.88
CA SER A 143 23.36 1.38 11.92
C SER A 143 23.68 0.00 11.34
N GLY A 144 23.47 -0.20 10.03
CA GLY A 144 23.59 -1.50 9.37
C GLY A 144 22.34 -2.37 9.47
N GLU A 145 21.27 -1.88 10.10
CA GLU A 145 20.00 -2.61 10.23
C GLU A 145 19.39 -2.90 8.85
N MET A 146 19.38 -1.92 7.95
CA MET A 146 18.86 -2.08 6.59
C MET A 146 19.66 -3.11 5.76
N MET A 147 20.98 -3.20 6.01
CA MET A 147 21.85 -4.20 5.37
C MET A 147 21.48 -5.61 5.83
N PHE A 148 21.24 -5.77 7.13
CA PHE A 148 20.85 -7.03 7.75
C PHE A 148 19.46 -7.47 7.29
N THR A 149 18.46 -6.60 7.36
CA THR A 149 17.07 -6.92 6.99
C THR A 149 16.93 -7.29 5.52
N LEU A 150 17.67 -6.62 4.64
CA LEU A 150 17.65 -6.91 3.20
C LEU A 150 18.62 -8.02 2.78
N GLY A 151 19.47 -8.51 3.69
CA GLY A 151 20.53 -9.48 3.39
C GLY A 151 21.50 -8.99 2.31
N ASN A 152 21.77 -7.68 2.24
CA ASN A 152 22.55 -7.07 1.17
C ASN A 152 23.66 -6.17 1.71
N ALA A 153 24.89 -6.71 1.75
CA ALA A 153 26.12 -6.06 2.22
C ALA A 153 26.40 -4.67 1.58
N ASN A 154 25.88 -4.46 0.36
CA ASN A 154 26.12 -3.23 -0.38
C ASN A 154 25.22 -2.08 0.08
N VAL A 155 24.23 -2.31 0.94
CA VAL A 155 23.42 -1.26 1.53
C VAL A 155 24.17 -0.66 2.73
N ASN A 156 25.04 0.31 2.45
CA ASN A 156 25.83 0.98 3.48
C ASN A 156 25.91 2.50 3.23
N PHE A 157 26.48 3.23 4.21
CA PHE A 157 26.62 4.68 4.16
C PHE A 157 27.30 5.20 2.88
N ILE A 158 28.42 4.58 2.47
CA ILE A 158 29.22 5.04 1.33
C ILE A 158 28.41 4.91 0.04
N ASN A 159 27.80 3.75 -0.19
CA ASN A 159 26.94 3.54 -1.35
C ASN A 159 25.73 4.48 -1.31
N GLY A 160 25.17 4.76 -0.13
CA GLY A 160 24.10 5.75 0.02
C GLY A 160 24.49 7.14 -0.45
N VAL A 161 25.67 7.63 -0.06
CA VAL A 161 26.19 8.93 -0.52
C VAL A 161 26.36 8.93 -2.05
N ILE A 162 26.96 7.88 -2.62
CA ILE A 162 27.19 7.76 -4.06
C ILE A 162 25.87 7.76 -4.83
N VAL A 163 24.94 6.87 -4.47
CA VAL A 163 23.67 6.66 -5.17
C VAL A 163 22.79 7.90 -5.08
N LEU A 164 22.65 8.50 -3.89
CA LEU A 164 21.86 9.73 -3.74
C LEU A 164 22.49 10.89 -4.51
N THR A 165 23.82 11.03 -4.52
CA THR A 165 24.50 12.10 -5.27
C THR A 165 24.29 11.94 -6.78
N ILE A 166 24.52 10.74 -7.31
CA ILE A 166 24.31 10.44 -8.74
C ILE A 166 22.84 10.66 -9.12
N SER A 167 21.90 10.15 -8.33
CA SER A 167 20.47 10.30 -8.60
C SER A 167 20.03 11.75 -8.60
N ASN A 168 20.55 12.56 -7.68
CA ASN A 168 20.32 14.01 -7.65
C ASN A 168 20.86 14.69 -8.92
N LEU A 169 22.07 14.36 -9.37
CA LEU A 169 22.65 14.91 -10.60
C LEU A 169 21.85 14.52 -11.84
N VAL A 170 21.42 13.26 -11.94
CA VAL A 170 20.58 12.75 -13.04
C VAL A 170 19.25 13.47 -13.09
N LEU A 171 18.54 13.62 -11.96
CA LEU A 171 17.27 14.34 -11.90
C LEU A 171 17.44 15.83 -12.19
N MET A 172 18.53 16.44 -11.73
CA MET A 172 18.85 17.84 -12.02
C MET A 172 19.08 18.05 -13.52
N ALA A 173 19.81 17.15 -14.18
CA ALA A 173 20.00 17.16 -15.63
C ALA A 173 18.68 16.94 -16.36
N ALA A 174 17.89 15.96 -15.95
CA ALA A 174 16.57 15.68 -16.52
C ALA A 174 15.66 16.92 -16.43
N TYR A 175 15.56 17.55 -15.25
CA TYR A 175 14.80 18.80 -15.12
C TYR A 175 15.31 19.89 -16.07
N TYR A 176 16.62 20.08 -16.18
CA TYR A 176 17.21 21.08 -17.07
C TYR A 176 16.77 20.88 -18.53
N PHE A 177 16.79 19.63 -19.02
CA PHE A 177 16.37 19.29 -20.38
C PHE A 177 14.86 19.40 -20.58
N PHE A 178 14.05 18.94 -19.63
CA PHE A 178 12.59 18.85 -19.79
C PHE A 178 11.82 20.12 -19.41
N CYS A 179 12.42 21.08 -18.71
CA CYS A 179 11.75 22.31 -18.26
C CYS A 179 11.18 23.17 -19.41
N ASP A 180 11.68 23.02 -20.65
CA ASP A 180 11.17 23.70 -21.85
C ASP A 180 10.26 22.83 -22.74
N PHE A 181 10.15 21.52 -22.47
CA PHE A 181 9.26 20.59 -23.17
C PHE A 181 7.77 20.72 -22.75
N SER A 182 7.38 21.91 -22.27
CA SER A 182 5.98 22.21 -21.97
C SER A 182 5.20 22.22 -23.28
N TRP A 183 4.30 21.25 -23.43
CA TRP A 183 3.38 21.12 -24.56
C TRP A 183 2.81 22.48 -24.94
N LYS A 184 3.29 23.04 -26.06
CA LYS A 184 2.71 24.21 -26.74
C LYS A 184 1.30 23.84 -27.20
N LYS A 185 0.34 23.91 -26.28
CA LYS A 185 -1.06 23.86 -26.66
C LYS A 185 -1.39 25.26 -27.20
N LYS A 186 -1.60 25.37 -28.51
CA LYS A 186 -2.31 26.52 -29.08
C LYS A 186 -3.64 26.62 -28.33
N GLU A 187 -3.78 27.62 -27.47
CA GLU A 187 -5.08 28.00 -26.94
C GLU A 187 -5.92 28.47 -28.12
N LYS A 188 -6.79 27.60 -28.65
CA LYS A 188 -7.95 28.07 -29.38
C LYS A 188 -8.89 28.67 -28.34
N VAL A 189 -8.91 29.99 -28.27
CA VAL A 189 -9.96 30.74 -27.60
C VAL A 189 -11.25 30.38 -28.32
N MET A 190 -12.05 29.48 -27.75
CA MET A 190 -13.43 29.34 -28.18
C MET A 190 -14.19 30.53 -27.61
N VAL A 191 -14.45 31.52 -28.47
CA VAL A 191 -15.50 32.50 -28.25
C VAL A 191 -16.80 31.70 -28.20
N VAL A 192 -17.34 31.54 -27.01
CA VAL A 192 -18.71 31.02 -26.84
C VAL A 192 -19.62 32.14 -27.31
N SER A 193 -20.17 31.98 -28.51
CA SER A 193 -21.29 32.80 -28.99
C SER A 193 -22.49 32.53 -28.09
N ASN A 194 -22.92 33.56 -27.37
CA ASN A 194 -24.18 33.55 -26.63
C ASN A 194 -25.34 33.66 -27.62
N GLU A 195 -25.90 32.53 -28.03
CA GLU A 195 -27.28 32.47 -28.48
C GLU A 195 -27.96 31.25 -27.86
N SER A 196 -28.76 31.51 -26.83
CA SER A 196 -29.95 30.70 -26.56
C SER A 196 -31.01 31.57 -25.89
N LYS A 197 -31.93 32.08 -26.73
CA LYS A 197 -33.26 32.45 -26.27
C LYS A 197 -34.06 31.16 -26.21
N GLU A 198 -34.35 30.65 -25.02
CA GLU A 198 -35.48 29.74 -24.85
C GLU A 198 -36.27 30.02 -23.58
N THR A 199 -37.58 29.96 -23.81
CA THR A 199 -38.73 30.34 -23.01
C THR A 199 -38.86 29.57 -21.71
N TYR A 200 -39.08 30.31 -20.63
CA TYR A 200 -39.23 29.81 -19.27
C TYR A 200 -40.71 29.51 -18.95
N HIS A 201 -41.06 28.24 -18.73
CA HIS A 201 -42.23 27.89 -17.91
C HIS A 201 -42.03 26.62 -17.06
N ASN A 202 -42.64 26.71 -15.88
CA ASN A 202 -42.85 25.83 -14.73
C ASN A 202 -42.60 24.29 -14.82
N ASP A 203 -41.38 23.86 -15.15
CA ASP A 203 -40.87 22.50 -14.91
C ASP A 203 -39.44 22.54 -14.30
N LYS A 204 -39.23 23.51 -13.40
CA LYS A 204 -37.95 24.19 -13.12
C LYS A 204 -36.98 23.44 -12.18
N ALA A 205 -37.47 22.67 -11.21
CA ALA A 205 -36.61 22.13 -10.15
C ALA A 205 -35.91 20.82 -10.53
N THR A 206 -36.63 19.89 -11.16
CA THR A 206 -36.15 18.60 -11.65
C THR A 206 -35.16 18.77 -12.81
N LYS A 207 -35.48 19.62 -13.79
CA LYS A 207 -34.57 19.98 -14.89
C LYS A 207 -33.30 20.69 -14.39
N GLY A 208 -33.42 21.54 -13.38
CA GLY A 208 -32.27 22.23 -12.76
C GLY A 208 -31.31 21.28 -12.03
N ILE A 209 -31.84 20.31 -11.26
CA ILE A 209 -31.03 19.28 -10.60
C ILE A 209 -30.33 18.40 -11.64
N TRP A 210 -31.04 17.96 -12.67
CA TRP A 210 -30.46 17.11 -13.72
C TRP A 210 -29.38 17.85 -14.53
N GLY A 211 -29.60 19.14 -14.79
CA GLY A 211 -28.58 20.02 -15.39
C GLY A 211 -27.32 20.15 -14.51
N TYR A 212 -27.49 20.36 -13.20
CA TYR A 212 -26.37 20.40 -12.24
C TYR A 212 -25.61 19.07 -12.18
N ILE A 213 -26.32 17.94 -12.10
CA ILE A 213 -25.73 16.59 -12.14
C ILE A 213 -24.92 16.42 -13.42
N LYS A 214 -25.52 16.64 -14.59
CA LYS A 214 -24.86 16.47 -15.89
C LYS A 214 -23.63 17.35 -16.03
N PHE A 215 -23.72 18.62 -15.63
CA PHE A 215 -22.60 19.56 -15.68
C PHE A 215 -21.43 19.08 -14.80
N THR A 216 -21.73 18.70 -13.56
CA THR A 216 -20.70 18.33 -12.59
C THR A 216 -20.08 16.96 -12.89
N SER A 217 -20.89 15.97 -13.29
CA SER A 217 -20.42 14.66 -13.75
C SER A 217 -19.47 14.78 -14.94
N LYS A 218 -19.83 15.58 -15.96
CA LYS A 218 -18.95 15.80 -17.12
C LYS A 218 -17.62 16.42 -16.71
N ARG A 219 -17.65 17.36 -15.76
CA ARG A 219 -16.44 18.04 -15.27
C ARG A 219 -15.52 17.12 -14.46
N VAL A 220 -16.08 16.18 -13.70
CA VAL A 220 -15.30 15.19 -12.92
C VAL A 220 -14.77 14.07 -13.83
N LEU A 221 -15.62 13.45 -14.65
CA LEU A 221 -15.25 12.29 -15.46
C LEU A 221 -14.29 12.63 -16.61
N CYS A 222 -14.50 13.77 -17.29
CA CYS A 222 -13.63 14.18 -18.40
C CYS A 222 -12.33 14.86 -17.93
N ARG A 223 -12.06 14.90 -16.62
CA ARG A 223 -10.87 15.56 -16.09
C ARG A 223 -9.66 14.66 -16.30
N LYS A 224 -8.70 15.13 -17.11
CA LYS A 224 -7.46 14.40 -17.42
C LYS A 224 -6.73 13.84 -16.20
N SER A 225 -6.75 14.56 -15.09
CA SER A 225 -6.07 14.12 -13.87
C SER A 225 -6.70 12.90 -13.21
N ASN A 226 -8.03 12.75 -13.28
CA ASN A 226 -8.72 11.59 -12.73
C ASN A 226 -8.42 10.33 -13.55
N ILE A 227 -8.34 10.49 -14.88
CA ILE A 227 -7.92 9.42 -15.80
C ILE A 227 -6.49 8.97 -15.50
N VAL A 228 -5.58 9.93 -15.29
CA VAL A 228 -4.18 9.65 -14.97
C VAL A 228 -4.04 8.89 -13.65
N MET A 229 -4.84 9.23 -12.63
CA MET A 229 -4.83 8.48 -11.34
C MET A 229 -5.28 7.04 -11.52
N ILE A 230 -6.36 6.80 -12.27
CA ILE A 230 -6.85 5.44 -12.56
C ILE A 230 -5.78 4.63 -13.30
N LEU A 231 -5.17 5.24 -14.33
CA LEU A 231 -4.12 4.59 -15.11
C LEU A 231 -2.89 4.26 -14.25
N LEU A 232 -2.50 5.16 -13.33
CA LEU A 232 -1.42 4.89 -12.38
C LEU A 232 -1.72 3.68 -11.49
N THR A 233 -2.94 3.59 -10.93
CA THR A 233 -3.34 2.43 -10.11
C THR A 233 -3.29 1.13 -10.92
N VAL A 234 -3.73 1.16 -12.18
CA VAL A 234 -3.66 0.00 -13.08
C VAL A 234 -2.21 -0.39 -13.39
N VAL A 235 -1.34 0.57 -13.66
CA VAL A 235 0.09 0.30 -13.89
C VAL A 235 0.74 -0.36 -12.67
N VAL A 236 0.46 0.13 -11.46
CA VAL A 236 0.93 -0.50 -10.23
C VAL A 236 0.44 -1.94 -10.14
N ALA A 237 -0.85 -2.19 -10.38
CA ALA A 237 -1.40 -3.55 -10.37
C ALA A 237 -0.72 -4.47 -11.40
N VAL A 238 -0.44 -3.98 -12.61
CA VAL A 238 0.26 -4.77 -13.64
C VAL A 238 1.69 -5.12 -13.21
N VAL A 239 2.41 -4.19 -12.57
CA VAL A 239 3.76 -4.49 -12.05
C VAL A 239 3.69 -5.63 -11.03
N PHE A 240 2.78 -5.59 -10.06
CA PHE A 240 2.61 -6.67 -9.09
C PHE A 240 2.21 -7.99 -9.75
N LEU A 241 1.35 -7.96 -10.77
CA LEU A 241 0.97 -9.16 -11.50
C LEU A 241 2.19 -9.82 -12.17
N LEU A 242 3.02 -9.04 -12.87
CA LEU A 242 4.23 -9.54 -13.52
C LEU A 242 5.21 -10.13 -12.49
N MET A 243 5.31 -9.53 -11.31
CA MET A 243 6.13 -10.05 -10.22
C MET A 243 5.60 -11.39 -9.68
N ASN A 244 4.29 -11.52 -9.50
CA ASN A 244 3.68 -12.76 -9.02
C ASN A 244 3.79 -13.88 -10.07
N MET A 245 3.65 -13.56 -11.35
CA MET A 245 3.87 -14.51 -12.44
C MET A 245 5.29 -15.08 -12.43
N GLY A 246 6.29 -14.26 -12.13
CA GLY A 246 7.68 -14.70 -12.01
C GLY A 246 7.98 -15.63 -10.83
N ASN A 247 7.05 -15.78 -9.88
CA ASN A 247 7.22 -16.60 -8.67
C ASN A 247 6.30 -17.83 -8.63
N GLN A 248 5.63 -18.20 -9.74
CA GLN A 248 4.75 -19.38 -9.74
C GLN A 248 5.52 -20.71 -9.56
N SER A 249 6.78 -20.78 -9.99
CA SER A 249 7.63 -21.98 -9.84
C SER A 249 8.16 -22.19 -8.42
N LYS A 250 7.70 -21.43 -7.42
CA LYS A 250 8.22 -21.49 -6.05
C LYS A 250 8.06 -22.87 -5.40
N LEU A 251 6.96 -23.58 -5.69
CA LEU A 251 6.76 -24.94 -5.19
C LEU A 251 7.83 -25.90 -5.74
N GLU A 252 8.12 -25.80 -7.03
CA GLU A 252 9.17 -26.57 -7.70
C GLU A 252 10.54 -26.29 -7.09
N GLU A 253 10.86 -25.01 -6.86
CA GLU A 253 12.10 -24.59 -6.17
C GLU A 253 12.19 -25.14 -4.75
N THR A 254 11.10 -25.11 -3.99
CA THR A 254 11.05 -25.62 -2.61
C THR A 254 11.29 -27.13 -2.59
N ILE A 255 10.67 -27.88 -3.49
CA ILE A 255 10.87 -29.34 -3.60
C ILE A 255 12.32 -29.65 -4.01
N LYS A 256 12.88 -28.95 -4.99
CA LYS A 256 14.30 -29.09 -5.37
C LYS A 256 15.22 -28.77 -4.20
N GLY A 257 14.91 -27.71 -3.44
CA GLY A 257 15.61 -27.33 -2.22
C GLY A 257 15.63 -28.45 -1.19
N GLN A 258 14.49 -29.10 -0.94
CA GLN A 258 14.43 -30.22 -0.01
C GLN A 258 15.16 -31.47 -0.48
N ILE A 259 15.13 -31.77 -1.78
CA ILE A 259 15.95 -32.86 -2.32
C ILE A 259 17.44 -32.59 -2.04
N ILE A 260 17.92 -31.37 -2.33
CA ILE A 260 19.32 -30.98 -2.10
C ILE A 260 19.68 -31.04 -0.60
N ASN A 261 18.81 -30.55 0.27
CA ASN A 261 19.03 -30.56 1.72
C ASN A 261 19.08 -31.99 2.26
N ASN A 262 18.16 -32.85 1.84
CA ASN A 262 18.17 -34.26 2.19
C ASN A 262 19.42 -34.98 1.65
N GLU A 263 19.86 -34.67 0.43
CA GLU A 263 21.10 -35.25 -0.14
C GLU A 263 22.33 -34.83 0.67
N LYS A 264 22.41 -33.59 1.16
CA LYS A 264 23.46 -33.14 2.08
C LYS A 264 23.39 -33.84 3.43
N TYR A 265 22.19 -33.93 4.02
CA TYR A 265 21.98 -34.65 5.28
C TYR A 265 22.38 -36.12 5.18
N ILE A 266 22.04 -36.78 4.07
CA ILE A 266 22.48 -38.17 3.79
C ILE A 266 24.01 -38.27 3.75
N GLN A 267 24.72 -37.31 3.15
CA GLN A 267 26.19 -37.32 3.11
C GLN A 267 26.81 -37.13 4.50
N GLU A 268 26.25 -36.23 5.31
CA GLU A 268 26.69 -36.00 6.69
C GLU A 268 26.48 -37.25 7.56
N VAL A 269 25.27 -37.82 7.52
CA VAL A 269 24.95 -39.03 8.27
C VAL A 269 25.75 -40.25 7.79
N GLN A 270 26.06 -40.36 6.48
CA GLN A 270 26.94 -41.41 5.97
C GLN A 270 28.36 -41.31 6.52
N LYS A 271 28.87 -40.08 6.69
CA LYS A 271 30.17 -39.84 7.28
C LYS A 271 30.17 -40.26 8.75
N GLU A 272 29.19 -39.82 9.52
CA GLU A 272 29.03 -40.21 10.93
C GLU A 272 28.88 -41.73 11.08
N GLN A 273 28.06 -42.37 10.23
CA GLN A 273 27.89 -43.82 10.21
C GLN A 273 29.24 -44.56 10.01
N SER A 274 30.12 -44.02 9.17
CA SER A 274 31.42 -44.63 8.88
C SER A 274 32.41 -44.59 10.05
N GLU A 275 32.18 -43.70 11.02
CA GLU A 275 32.97 -43.57 12.24
C GLU A 275 32.56 -44.61 13.31
N HIS A 276 31.39 -45.25 13.15
CA HIS A 276 30.89 -46.29 14.04
C HIS A 276 31.19 -47.71 13.52
N LYS A 277 31.35 -48.66 14.46
CA LYS A 277 31.63 -50.06 14.14
C LYS A 277 30.42 -50.70 13.43
N LYS A 278 30.65 -51.33 12.28
CA LYS A 278 29.62 -52.08 11.55
C LYS A 278 28.87 -53.04 12.47
N GLY A 279 27.55 -52.90 12.52
CA GLY A 279 26.65 -53.70 13.35
C GLY A 279 26.41 -53.18 14.77
N SER A 280 27.01 -52.05 15.17
CA SER A 280 26.60 -51.36 16.41
C SER A 280 25.19 -50.78 16.28
N ALA A 281 24.55 -50.51 17.41
CA ALA A 281 23.21 -49.91 17.43
C ALA A 281 23.18 -48.57 16.69
N GLU A 282 24.23 -47.76 16.85
CA GLU A 282 24.41 -46.46 16.19
C GLU A 282 24.58 -46.64 14.67
N TYR A 283 25.40 -47.61 14.23
CA TYR A 283 25.58 -47.90 12.80
C TYR A 283 24.26 -48.28 12.12
N ILE A 284 23.42 -49.08 12.81
CA ILE A 284 22.10 -49.48 12.31
C ILE A 284 21.16 -48.28 12.29
N ASN A 285 21.16 -47.46 13.35
CA ASN A 285 20.31 -46.28 13.45
C ASN A 285 20.58 -45.26 12.33
N TYR A 286 21.85 -44.91 12.10
CA TYR A 286 22.22 -44.04 10.97
C TYR A 286 21.88 -44.66 9.62
N GLY A 287 21.98 -45.99 9.50
CA GLY A 287 21.56 -46.71 8.29
C GLY A 287 20.07 -46.56 8.00
N ASN A 288 19.23 -46.57 9.04
CA ASN A 288 17.79 -46.33 8.91
C ASN A 288 17.51 -44.87 8.51
N LEU A 289 18.15 -43.89 9.16
CA LEU A 289 18.01 -42.46 8.82
C LEU A 289 18.37 -42.17 7.35
N ILE A 290 19.45 -42.77 6.85
CA ILE A 290 19.86 -42.67 5.43
C ILE A 290 18.79 -43.28 4.52
N LYS A 291 18.24 -44.43 4.89
CA LYS A 291 17.21 -45.12 4.11
C LYS A 291 15.93 -44.29 4.05
N ASP A 292 15.49 -43.75 5.18
CA ASP A 292 14.29 -42.93 5.28
C ASP A 292 14.42 -41.65 4.45
N SER A 293 15.56 -40.95 4.58
CA SER A 293 15.85 -39.75 3.79
C SER A 293 15.93 -40.03 2.28
N LYS A 294 16.42 -41.22 1.87
CA LYS A 294 16.41 -41.64 0.47
C LYS A 294 14.99 -41.89 -0.05
N ASN A 295 14.14 -42.54 0.75
CA ASN A 295 12.75 -42.77 0.39
C ASN A 295 12.01 -41.44 0.23
N ASP A 296 12.22 -40.48 1.14
CA ASP A 296 11.63 -39.14 1.03
C ASP A 296 12.06 -38.43 -0.25
N ASN A 297 13.34 -38.54 -0.62
CA ASN A 297 13.84 -38.00 -1.89
C ASN A 297 13.22 -38.67 -3.12
N GLU A 298 12.94 -39.96 -3.08
CA GLU A 298 12.22 -40.63 -4.17
C GLU A 298 10.80 -40.08 -4.31
N ASP A 299 10.10 -39.86 -3.20
CA ASP A 299 8.75 -39.30 -3.21
C ASP A 299 8.73 -37.84 -3.69
N TYR A 300 9.69 -37.00 -3.24
CA TYR A 300 9.85 -35.65 -3.76
C TYR A 300 10.21 -35.63 -5.26
N LYS A 301 11.07 -36.54 -5.72
CA LYS A 301 11.41 -36.67 -7.15
C LYS A 301 10.20 -37.07 -7.99
N LYS A 302 9.30 -37.93 -7.48
CA LYS A 302 8.03 -38.24 -8.14
C LYS A 302 7.17 -37.00 -8.28
N VAL A 303 6.93 -36.26 -7.19
CA VAL A 303 6.15 -35.01 -7.21
C VAL A 303 6.75 -34.00 -8.19
N LEU A 304 8.08 -33.79 -8.14
CA LEU A 304 8.78 -32.90 -9.04
C LEU A 304 8.56 -33.30 -10.52
N SER A 305 8.66 -34.59 -10.82
CA SER A 305 8.43 -35.08 -12.18
C SER A 305 6.98 -34.90 -12.66
N SER A 306 6.00 -34.92 -11.74
CA SER A 306 4.59 -34.64 -12.05
C SER A 306 4.37 -33.15 -12.29
N ILE A 307 5.02 -32.27 -11.51
CA ILE A 307 4.99 -30.81 -11.73
C ILE A 307 5.56 -30.47 -13.12
N GLU A 308 6.72 -31.03 -13.48
CA GLU A 308 7.37 -30.81 -14.79
C GLU A 308 6.51 -31.29 -15.97
N LYS A 309 5.61 -32.24 -15.74
CA LYS A 309 4.64 -32.77 -16.73
C LYS A 309 3.28 -32.09 -16.69
N GLU A 310 3.09 -31.10 -15.81
CA GLU A 310 1.80 -30.45 -15.53
C GLU A 310 0.69 -31.42 -15.06
N ASP A 311 1.06 -32.57 -14.49
CA ASP A 311 0.15 -33.59 -13.94
C ASP A 311 -0.26 -33.23 -12.50
N TRP A 312 -1.11 -32.21 -12.38
CA TRP A 312 -1.52 -31.64 -11.09
C TRP A 312 -2.38 -32.58 -10.25
N GLU A 313 -3.15 -33.49 -10.85
CA GLU A 313 -3.95 -34.48 -10.13
C GLU A 313 -3.05 -35.41 -9.29
N THR A 314 -1.94 -35.87 -9.88
CA THR A 314 -0.93 -36.65 -9.15
C THR A 314 -0.22 -35.81 -8.09
N VAL A 315 0.04 -34.53 -8.34
CA VAL A 315 0.65 -33.63 -7.34
C VAL A 315 -0.26 -33.47 -6.12
N TYR A 316 -1.56 -33.23 -6.35
CA TYR A 316 -2.54 -33.00 -5.28
C TYR A 316 -2.77 -34.25 -4.42
N THR A 317 -2.52 -35.43 -4.96
CA THR A 317 -2.64 -36.69 -4.22
C THR A 317 -1.36 -37.11 -3.49
N LEU A 318 -0.19 -36.85 -4.07
CA LEU A 318 1.09 -37.28 -3.50
C LEU A 318 1.66 -36.28 -2.49
N TYR A 319 1.63 -34.99 -2.80
CA TYR A 319 2.32 -33.99 -1.98
C TYR A 319 1.70 -33.85 -0.58
N PRO A 320 0.37 -33.80 -0.39
CA PRO A 320 -0.22 -33.78 0.96
C PRO A 320 0.17 -34.98 1.82
N LYS A 321 0.29 -36.18 1.24
CA LYS A 321 0.73 -37.38 1.98
C LYS A 321 2.17 -37.26 2.49
N ILE A 322 3.06 -36.63 1.72
CA ILE A 322 4.42 -36.33 2.16
C ILE A 322 4.38 -35.36 3.35
N LEU A 323 3.54 -34.32 3.27
CA LEU A 323 3.37 -33.35 4.36
C LEU A 323 2.76 -33.99 5.63
N GLU A 324 1.79 -34.90 5.49
CA GLU A 324 1.21 -35.66 6.61
C GLU A 324 2.24 -36.54 7.32
N LYS A 325 3.13 -37.17 6.55
CA LYS A 325 4.26 -37.94 7.09
C LYS A 325 5.16 -37.03 7.93
N GLN A 326 5.52 -35.86 7.41
CA GLN A 326 6.34 -34.88 8.15
C GLN A 326 5.69 -34.39 9.43
N ILE A 327 4.36 -34.16 9.43
CA ILE A 327 3.64 -33.80 10.66
C ILE A 327 3.72 -34.94 11.69
N THR A 328 3.56 -36.19 11.25
CA THR A 328 3.67 -37.37 12.12
C THR A 328 5.06 -37.47 12.75
N ASP A 329 6.12 -37.28 11.95
CA ASP A 329 7.51 -37.35 12.41
C ASP A 329 7.82 -36.23 13.41
N LEU A 330 7.34 -35.00 13.17
CA LEU A 330 7.50 -33.87 14.09
C LEU A 330 6.80 -34.09 15.43
N LYS A 331 5.61 -34.70 15.42
CA LYS A 331 4.85 -35.04 16.62
C LYS A 331 5.50 -36.16 17.42
N HIS A 332 6.12 -37.13 16.74
CA HIS A 332 6.79 -38.25 17.40
C HIS A 332 8.08 -37.83 18.11
N ASN A 333 8.79 -36.85 17.56
CA ASN A 333 10.06 -36.36 18.12
C ASN A 333 9.91 -35.36 19.29
N GLU A 334 8.70 -35.23 19.89
CA GLU A 334 8.38 -34.25 20.95
C GLU A 334 8.86 -32.81 20.65
N SER A 335 9.03 -32.47 19.37
CA SER A 335 9.47 -31.14 18.98
C SER A 335 8.30 -30.18 19.12
N GLU A 336 8.42 -29.14 19.96
CA GLU A 336 7.45 -28.02 20.05
C GLU A 336 7.46 -27.13 18.79
N ASN A 337 7.70 -27.70 17.59
CA ASN A 337 7.68 -26.95 16.34
C ASN A 337 6.24 -26.78 15.85
N ILE A 338 5.43 -26.09 16.67
CA ILE A 338 4.01 -25.79 16.42
C ILE A 338 3.87 -25.03 15.09
N ASP A 339 4.79 -24.11 14.80
CA ASP A 339 4.78 -23.29 13.58
C ASP A 339 4.97 -24.15 12.32
N GLY A 340 5.90 -25.12 12.35
CA GLY A 340 6.12 -26.06 11.25
C GLY A 340 4.91 -26.96 10.99
N ILE A 341 4.27 -27.44 12.05
CA ILE A 341 3.04 -28.25 11.94
C ILE A 341 1.90 -27.43 11.32
N GLN A 342 1.69 -26.19 11.77
CA GLN A 342 0.65 -25.31 11.22
C GLN A 342 0.89 -24.98 9.74
N PHE A 343 2.15 -24.75 9.35
CA PHE A 343 2.51 -24.50 7.95
C PHE A 343 2.16 -25.68 7.03
N PHE A 344 2.47 -26.91 7.44
CA PHE A 344 2.12 -28.10 6.67
C PHE A 344 0.61 -28.34 6.62
N GLN A 345 -0.10 -28.12 7.72
CA GLN A 345 -1.57 -28.22 7.75
C GLN A 345 -2.24 -27.23 6.79
N GLN A 346 -1.73 -26.00 6.69
CA GLN A 346 -2.23 -25.01 5.74
C GLN A 346 -2.06 -25.50 4.30
N GLN A 347 -0.89 -26.04 3.95
CA GLN A 347 -0.63 -26.55 2.61
C GLN A 347 -1.49 -27.78 2.28
N ILE A 348 -1.66 -28.72 3.21
CA ILE A 348 -2.54 -29.89 3.02
C ILE A 348 -3.96 -29.42 2.70
N ALA A 349 -4.55 -28.57 3.54
CA ALA A 349 -5.90 -28.05 3.34
C ALA A 349 -6.06 -27.27 2.03
N TYR A 350 -4.99 -26.60 1.57
CA TYR A 350 -4.97 -25.94 0.27
C TYR A 350 -5.05 -26.93 -0.90
N PHE A 351 -4.19 -27.96 -0.92
CA PHE A 351 -4.15 -28.96 -2.00
C PHE A 351 -5.39 -29.85 -2.02
N GLU A 352 -5.91 -30.25 -0.85
CA GLU A 352 -7.17 -31.00 -0.76
C GLU A 352 -8.33 -30.22 -1.36
N TYR A 353 -8.41 -28.91 -1.07
CA TYR A 353 -9.44 -28.05 -1.63
C TYR A 353 -9.34 -27.93 -3.16
N LEU A 354 -8.12 -27.78 -3.69
CA LEU A 354 -7.89 -27.76 -5.13
C LEU A 354 -8.34 -29.07 -5.79
N GLN A 355 -8.04 -30.20 -5.17
CA GLN A 355 -8.41 -31.52 -5.67
C GLN A 355 -9.94 -31.72 -5.66
N GLU A 356 -10.60 -31.38 -4.55
CA GLU A 356 -12.05 -31.53 -4.39
C GLU A 356 -12.83 -30.71 -5.42
N HIS A 357 -12.29 -29.56 -5.84
CA HIS A 357 -12.98 -28.61 -6.70
C HIS A 357 -12.43 -28.55 -8.14
N ASP A 358 -11.50 -29.45 -8.51
CA ASP A 358 -10.85 -29.50 -9.83
C ASP A 358 -10.29 -28.13 -10.27
N LEU A 359 -9.46 -27.53 -9.41
CA LEU A 359 -8.93 -26.19 -9.61
C LEU A 359 -7.47 -26.21 -10.03
N ALA A 360 -7.11 -25.32 -10.96
CA ALA A 360 -5.73 -25.13 -11.38
C ALA A 360 -4.86 -24.59 -10.22
N TYR A 361 -3.62 -25.07 -10.15
CA TYR A 361 -2.65 -24.64 -9.15
C TYR A 361 -2.40 -23.12 -9.26
N GLU A 362 -2.22 -22.50 -8.10
CA GLU A 362 -1.79 -21.12 -7.93
C GLU A 362 -0.83 -21.07 -6.76
N ASN A 363 0.25 -20.28 -6.84
CA ASN A 363 1.04 -20.07 -5.64
C ASN A 363 0.25 -19.23 -4.60
N ILE A 364 0.11 -19.74 -3.36
CA ILE A 364 -0.66 -19.09 -2.27
C ILE A 364 -0.12 -17.69 -1.95
N ASP A 365 1.21 -17.54 -1.92
CA ASP A 365 1.88 -16.28 -1.57
C ASP A 365 1.90 -15.30 -2.73
N PHE A 366 1.89 -15.82 -3.97
CA PHE A 366 1.97 -15.04 -5.21
C PHE A 366 0.76 -15.31 -6.12
N PRO A 367 -0.48 -14.97 -5.73
CA PRO A 367 -1.64 -15.24 -6.57
C PRO A 367 -1.61 -14.44 -7.88
N ILE A 368 -2.13 -15.00 -8.96
CA ILE A 368 -2.15 -14.42 -10.31
C ILE A 368 -3.55 -14.36 -10.92
N TYR A 369 -4.48 -15.22 -10.48
CA TYR A 369 -5.83 -15.31 -11.03
C TYR A 369 -6.70 -14.12 -10.62
N GLY A 370 -7.75 -13.86 -11.40
CA GLY A 370 -8.63 -12.69 -11.30
C GLY A 370 -8.86 -12.14 -9.89
N LEU A 371 -9.61 -12.90 -9.10
CA LEU A 371 -10.09 -12.52 -7.78
C LEU A 371 -9.08 -12.76 -6.66
N SER A 372 -8.26 -13.81 -6.77
CA SER A 372 -7.18 -14.12 -5.81
C SER A 372 -6.13 -13.02 -5.81
N PHE A 373 -5.67 -12.60 -7.00
CA PHE A 373 -4.76 -11.47 -7.17
C PHE A 373 -5.38 -10.16 -6.68
N THR A 374 -6.63 -9.87 -7.06
CA THR A 374 -7.30 -8.63 -6.63
C THR A 374 -7.43 -8.56 -5.12
N THR A 375 -7.75 -9.68 -4.46
CA THR A 375 -7.85 -9.78 -2.99
C THR A 375 -6.49 -9.61 -2.34
N SER A 376 -5.45 -10.28 -2.85
CA SER A 376 -4.08 -10.13 -2.35
C SER A 376 -3.55 -8.70 -2.49
N LEU A 377 -3.74 -8.07 -3.65
CA LEU A 377 -3.36 -6.67 -3.84
C LEU A 377 -4.12 -5.73 -2.89
N THR A 378 -5.39 -6.05 -2.60
CA THR A 378 -6.22 -5.36 -1.60
C THR A 378 -5.78 -5.61 -0.17
N LYS A 379 -5.11 -6.73 0.12
CA LYS A 379 -4.50 -6.99 1.42
C LYS A 379 -3.22 -6.17 1.63
N ILE A 380 -2.48 -5.92 0.55
CA ILE A 380 -1.11 -5.37 0.62
C ILE A 380 -1.09 -3.83 0.53
N ILE A 381 -1.57 -3.26 -0.59
CA ILE A 381 -1.32 -1.83 -0.90
C ILE A 381 -2.54 -1.10 -1.45
N LEU A 382 -3.48 -1.81 -2.07
CA LEU A 382 -4.60 -1.19 -2.76
C LEU A 382 -5.53 -0.34 -1.85
N PRO A 383 -5.78 -0.67 -0.57
CA PRO A 383 -6.64 0.16 0.29
C PRO A 383 -6.12 1.58 0.44
N ILE A 384 -4.79 1.74 0.55
CA ILE A 384 -4.14 3.05 0.68
C ILE A 384 -4.26 3.81 -0.64
N ILE A 385 -3.93 3.18 -1.77
CA ILE A 385 -4.00 3.80 -3.10
C ILE A 385 -5.44 4.21 -3.42
N LEU A 386 -6.43 3.34 -3.18
CA LEU A 386 -7.85 3.62 -3.41
C LEU A 386 -8.34 4.76 -2.52
N THR A 387 -7.93 4.80 -1.26
CA THR A 387 -8.26 5.88 -0.33
C THR A 387 -7.69 7.21 -0.80
N ILE A 388 -6.42 7.25 -1.24
CA ILE A 388 -5.80 8.44 -1.82
C ILE A 388 -6.57 8.91 -3.06
N CYS A 389 -6.89 8.00 -3.98
CA CYS A 389 -7.67 8.30 -5.19
C CYS A 389 -9.07 8.86 -4.85
N CYS A 390 -9.75 8.28 -3.86
CA CYS A 390 -11.06 8.74 -3.42
C CYS A 390 -10.98 10.13 -2.78
N ILE A 391 -10.05 10.35 -1.84
CA ILE A 391 -9.87 11.66 -1.21
C ILE A 391 -9.53 12.72 -2.25
N TYR A 392 -8.67 12.40 -3.21
CA TYR A 392 -8.33 13.31 -4.31
C TYR A 392 -9.56 13.72 -5.12
N LEU A 393 -10.37 12.74 -5.56
CA LEU A 393 -11.58 13.02 -6.31
C LEU A 393 -12.54 13.88 -5.48
N LEU A 394 -12.77 13.51 -4.22
CA LEU A 394 -13.70 14.18 -3.32
C LEU A 394 -13.26 15.60 -2.98
N ALA A 395 -11.98 15.80 -2.63
CA ALA A 395 -11.41 17.10 -2.30
C ALA A 395 -11.58 18.05 -3.48
N GLN A 396 -11.35 17.58 -4.70
CA GLN A 396 -11.60 18.37 -5.90
C GLN A 396 -13.06 18.61 -6.18
N PHE A 397 -13.90 17.60 -6.01
CA PHE A 397 -15.33 17.66 -6.33
C PHE A 397 -16.09 18.59 -5.38
N PHE A 398 -15.91 18.44 -4.08
CA PHE A 398 -16.65 19.25 -3.10
C PHE A 398 -16.20 20.70 -3.04
N THR A 399 -14.97 20.99 -3.49
CA THR A 399 -14.45 22.36 -3.56
C THR A 399 -14.67 23.03 -4.92
N LEU A 400 -15.32 22.35 -5.90
CA LEU A 400 -15.60 22.93 -7.22
C LEU A 400 -16.35 24.27 -7.16
N ASP A 401 -17.15 24.46 -6.11
CA ASP A 401 -17.95 25.65 -5.90
C ASP A 401 -17.29 26.69 -4.98
N TYR A 402 -16.06 26.46 -4.53
CA TYR A 402 -15.29 27.46 -3.82
C TYR A 402 -14.27 28.10 -4.78
N VAL A 403 -14.48 29.37 -5.10
CA VAL A 403 -13.55 30.17 -5.91
C VAL A 403 -12.99 31.29 -5.03
N LYS A 404 -11.69 31.20 -4.70
CA LYS A 404 -11.02 32.15 -3.78
C LYS A 404 -11.77 32.33 -2.46
N GLY A 405 -12.24 31.22 -1.87
CA GLY A 405 -13.00 31.20 -0.61
C GLY A 405 -14.47 31.63 -0.72
N LEU A 406 -14.94 32.06 -1.89
CA LEU A 406 -16.34 32.40 -2.15
C LEU A 406 -17.11 31.18 -2.64
N ASP A 407 -18.28 30.96 -2.05
CA ASP A 407 -19.18 29.88 -2.44
C ASP A 407 -20.07 30.32 -3.61
N ILE A 408 -19.72 29.87 -4.82
CA ILE A 408 -20.49 30.14 -6.04
C ILE A 408 -21.75 29.26 -6.13
N SER A 409 -21.92 28.25 -5.27
CA SER A 409 -23.13 27.41 -5.28
C SER A 409 -24.39 28.16 -4.87
N VAL A 410 -24.22 29.34 -4.27
CA VAL A 410 -25.29 30.31 -3.99
C VAL A 410 -25.95 30.84 -5.26
N LEU A 411 -25.24 30.82 -6.39
CA LEU A 411 -25.75 31.32 -7.67
C LEU A 411 -26.68 30.33 -8.36
N TYR A 412 -26.67 29.05 -7.96
CA TYR A 412 -27.58 28.06 -8.53
C TYR A 412 -29.02 28.36 -8.05
N PRO A 413 -30.04 28.24 -8.94
CA PRO A 413 -31.45 28.44 -8.59
C PRO A 413 -32.03 27.24 -7.81
N LEU A 414 -31.29 26.74 -6.83
CA LEU A 414 -31.61 25.58 -6.00
C LEU A 414 -31.64 25.97 -4.52
N GLN A 415 -32.52 25.34 -3.76
CA GLN A 415 -32.54 25.52 -2.30
C GLN A 415 -31.27 24.94 -1.68
N SER A 416 -30.66 25.66 -0.72
CA SER A 416 -29.41 25.26 -0.05
C SER A 416 -29.42 23.81 0.48
N LYS A 417 -30.56 23.34 1.02
CA LYS A 417 -30.73 21.97 1.50
C LYS A 417 -30.68 20.94 0.36
N LYS A 418 -31.32 21.24 -0.78
CA LYS A 418 -31.32 20.38 -1.96
C LYS A 418 -29.94 20.34 -2.63
N THR A 419 -29.24 21.47 -2.71
CA THR A 419 -27.87 21.55 -3.23
C THR A 419 -26.91 20.73 -2.39
N PHE A 420 -26.96 20.87 -1.05
CA PHE A 420 -26.19 20.05 -0.11
C PHE A 420 -26.42 18.55 -0.33
N LEU A 421 -27.68 18.12 -0.29
CA LEU A 421 -28.02 16.69 -0.39
C LEU A 421 -27.61 16.11 -1.75
N THR A 422 -27.83 16.86 -2.83
CA THR A 422 -27.42 16.45 -4.19
C THR A 422 -25.90 16.32 -4.29
N LYS A 423 -25.15 17.26 -3.72
CA LYS A 423 -23.68 17.17 -3.68
C LYS A 423 -23.20 15.95 -2.93
N LEU A 424 -23.74 15.71 -1.74
CA LEU A 424 -23.32 14.58 -0.91
C LEU A 424 -23.59 13.25 -1.61
N ILE A 425 -24.80 13.08 -2.18
CA ILE A 425 -25.18 11.86 -2.93
C ILE A 425 -24.27 11.68 -4.14
N LEU A 426 -24.01 12.73 -4.93
CA LEU A 426 -23.10 12.64 -6.07
C LEU A 426 -21.66 12.28 -5.65
N GLY A 427 -21.18 12.83 -4.54
CA GLY A 427 -19.87 12.50 -3.98
C GLY A 427 -19.76 11.02 -3.65
N ILE A 428 -20.77 10.47 -2.94
CA ILE A 428 -20.86 9.05 -2.61
C ILE A 428 -20.93 8.18 -3.88
N VAL A 429 -21.77 8.54 -4.85
CA VAL A 429 -21.90 7.78 -6.10
C VAL A 429 -20.58 7.75 -6.87
N PHE A 430 -19.87 8.87 -6.97
CA PHE A 430 -18.59 8.93 -7.69
C PHE A 430 -17.50 8.10 -7.03
N THR A 431 -17.42 8.09 -5.69
CA THR A 431 -16.39 7.31 -4.98
C THR A 431 -16.69 5.83 -4.99
N VAL A 432 -17.93 5.41 -4.74
CA VAL A 432 -18.33 4.01 -4.83
C VAL A 432 -18.14 3.48 -6.25
N ALA A 433 -18.49 4.27 -7.27
CA ALA A 433 -18.24 3.91 -8.66
C ALA A 433 -16.75 3.80 -8.98
N MET A 434 -15.93 4.75 -8.53
CA MET A 434 -14.47 4.72 -8.72
C MET A 434 -13.84 3.48 -8.06
N TYR A 435 -14.21 3.20 -6.79
CA TYR A 435 -13.76 2.02 -6.05
C TYR A 435 -14.11 0.73 -6.81
N SER A 436 -15.37 0.60 -7.24
CA SER A 436 -15.85 -0.59 -7.94
C SER A 436 -15.21 -0.77 -9.32
N VAL A 437 -15.06 0.31 -10.10
CA VAL A 437 -14.45 0.27 -11.43
C VAL A 437 -12.97 -0.08 -11.34
N LEU A 438 -12.24 0.42 -10.35
CA LEU A 438 -10.82 0.10 -10.18
C LEU A 438 -10.61 -1.38 -9.85
N LEU A 439 -11.38 -1.92 -8.88
CA LEU A 439 -11.33 -3.35 -8.56
C LEU A 439 -11.72 -4.22 -9.76
N LEU A 440 -12.79 -3.84 -10.47
CA LEU A 440 -13.22 -4.56 -11.68
C LEU A 440 -12.16 -4.50 -12.78
N SER A 441 -11.49 -3.35 -12.97
CA SER A 441 -10.44 -3.20 -13.97
C SER A 441 -9.25 -4.12 -13.68
N ILE A 442 -8.84 -4.22 -12.40
CA ILE A 442 -7.75 -5.10 -11.97
C ILE A 442 -8.14 -6.56 -12.22
N LEU A 443 -9.33 -6.96 -11.77
CA LEU A 443 -9.86 -8.31 -11.98
C LEU A 443 -9.93 -8.68 -13.47
N LEU A 444 -10.43 -7.78 -14.32
CA LEU A 444 -10.54 -8.04 -15.76
C LEU A 444 -9.17 -8.16 -16.42
N ILE A 445 -8.23 -7.27 -16.09
CA ILE A 445 -6.88 -7.32 -16.65
C ILE A 445 -6.21 -8.65 -16.27
N THR A 446 -6.26 -9.05 -15.01
CA THR A 446 -5.61 -10.30 -14.56
C THR A 446 -6.29 -11.53 -15.15
N THR A 447 -7.61 -11.53 -15.27
CA THR A 447 -8.36 -12.60 -15.95
C THR A 447 -8.00 -12.69 -17.43
N LEU A 448 -7.79 -11.55 -18.12
CA LEU A 448 -7.38 -11.53 -19.52
C LEU A 448 -5.96 -12.09 -19.73
N PHE A 449 -5.04 -11.82 -18.80
CA PHE A 449 -3.67 -12.32 -18.88
C PHE A 449 -3.54 -13.81 -18.51
N THR A 450 -4.32 -14.29 -17.55
CA THR A 450 -4.21 -15.66 -17.03
C THR A 450 -5.23 -16.64 -17.59
N GLY A 451 -6.31 -16.14 -18.22
CA GLY A 451 -7.43 -16.97 -18.68
C GLY A 451 -8.34 -17.48 -17.57
N ASN A 452 -8.08 -17.15 -16.30
CA ASN A 452 -8.82 -17.66 -15.15
C ASN A 452 -9.20 -16.54 -14.17
N ALA A 453 -10.50 -16.44 -13.87
CA ALA A 453 -11.04 -15.43 -12.96
C ALA A 453 -10.78 -15.74 -11.48
N GLY A 454 -10.37 -16.97 -11.13
CA GLY A 454 -10.00 -17.36 -9.77
C GLY A 454 -11.15 -17.28 -8.76
N LEU A 455 -12.40 -17.39 -9.20
CA LEU A 455 -13.58 -17.16 -8.32
C LEU A 455 -13.72 -18.20 -7.21
N GLN A 456 -13.39 -19.46 -7.51
CA GLN A 456 -13.44 -20.57 -6.56
C GLN A 456 -12.09 -20.88 -5.93
N GLN A 457 -11.03 -20.14 -6.25
CA GLN A 457 -9.72 -20.42 -5.66
C GLN A 457 -9.79 -20.35 -4.13
N PRO A 458 -9.06 -21.22 -3.42
CA PRO A 458 -9.10 -21.24 -1.97
C PRO A 458 -8.45 -19.98 -1.40
N PHE A 459 -9.09 -19.42 -0.38
CA PHE A 459 -8.52 -18.45 0.53
C PHE A 459 -8.36 -19.14 1.88
N MET A 460 -7.13 -19.19 2.40
CA MET A 460 -6.83 -19.89 3.64
C MET A 460 -7.20 -19.01 4.85
N LEU A 461 -8.04 -19.53 5.73
CA LEU A 461 -8.42 -18.91 7.00
C LEU A 461 -7.93 -19.76 8.16
N GLN A 462 -7.53 -19.12 9.25
CA GLN A 462 -7.24 -19.81 10.49
C GLN A 462 -8.43 -19.64 11.44
N ASN A 463 -8.93 -20.75 11.99
CA ASN A 463 -10.00 -20.69 13.00
C ASN A 463 -9.42 -20.30 14.39
N SER A 464 -10.30 -20.07 15.38
CA SER A 464 -9.90 -19.71 16.75
C SER A 464 -9.10 -20.79 17.49
N GLU A 465 -9.09 -22.02 16.97
CA GLU A 465 -8.36 -23.17 17.51
C GLU A 465 -7.02 -23.41 16.78
N GLY A 466 -6.66 -22.54 15.82
CA GLY A 466 -5.41 -22.61 15.06
C GLY A 466 -5.44 -23.52 13.83
N VAL A 467 -6.58 -24.14 13.52
CA VAL A 467 -6.76 -25.02 12.36
C VAL A 467 -7.04 -24.20 11.10
N TRP A 468 -6.35 -24.55 10.02
CA TRP A 468 -6.53 -23.93 8.71
C TRP A 468 -7.73 -24.52 7.97
N GLN A 469 -8.54 -23.64 7.40
CA GLN A 469 -9.69 -23.98 6.57
C GLN A 469 -9.64 -23.17 5.27
N ALA A 470 -9.82 -23.85 4.14
CA ALA A 470 -9.99 -23.20 2.84
C ALA A 470 -11.45 -22.75 2.65
N VAL A 471 -11.64 -21.51 2.19
CA VAL A 471 -12.94 -21.00 1.74
C VAL A 471 -12.84 -20.44 0.34
N SER A 472 -13.93 -20.46 -0.43
CA SER A 472 -13.90 -19.92 -1.79
C SER A 472 -13.65 -18.41 -1.82
N MET A 473 -12.83 -17.97 -2.78
CA MET A 473 -12.46 -16.57 -2.95
C MET A 473 -13.68 -15.65 -3.11
N ILE A 474 -14.73 -16.11 -3.81
CA ILE A 474 -15.99 -15.36 -3.98
C ILE A 474 -16.74 -15.12 -2.67
N SER A 475 -16.67 -16.07 -1.73
CA SER A 475 -17.26 -15.91 -0.39
C SER A 475 -16.55 -14.83 0.39
N MET A 476 -15.20 -14.83 0.34
CA MET A 476 -14.38 -13.79 0.97
C MET A 476 -14.58 -12.43 0.33
N PHE A 477 -14.64 -12.38 -1.01
CA PHE A 477 -14.89 -11.15 -1.76
C PHE A 477 -16.15 -10.42 -1.30
N LYS A 478 -17.27 -11.13 -1.16
CA LYS A 478 -18.54 -10.53 -0.69
C LYS A 478 -18.39 -9.82 0.66
N LYS A 479 -17.65 -10.44 1.58
CA LYS A 479 -17.44 -9.92 2.94
C LYS A 479 -16.63 -8.63 2.93
N TRP A 480 -15.42 -8.65 2.36
CA TRP A 480 -14.54 -7.49 2.40
C TRP A 480 -14.99 -6.39 1.44
N PHE A 481 -15.58 -6.71 0.29
CA PHE A 481 -16.10 -5.74 -0.67
C PHE A 481 -17.20 -4.87 -0.04
N PHE A 482 -18.15 -5.50 0.65
CA PHE A 482 -19.24 -4.78 1.31
C PHE A 482 -18.71 -3.83 2.39
N LEU A 483 -17.75 -4.30 3.19
CA LEU A 483 -17.10 -3.49 4.22
C LEU A 483 -16.33 -2.31 3.60
N GLY A 484 -15.62 -2.54 2.51
CA GLY A 484 -14.91 -1.50 1.74
C GLY A 484 -15.87 -0.44 1.18
N VAL A 485 -17.03 -0.83 0.65
CA VAL A 485 -18.06 0.11 0.18
C VAL A 485 -18.55 0.99 1.34
N LEU A 486 -18.88 0.41 2.49
CA LEU A 486 -19.29 1.20 3.67
C LEU A 486 -18.20 2.19 4.11
N PHE A 487 -16.94 1.77 4.08
CA PHE A 487 -15.81 2.65 4.38
C PHE A 487 -15.73 3.82 3.38
N THR A 488 -15.88 3.56 2.07
CA THR A 488 -15.86 4.63 1.05
C THR A 488 -17.01 5.64 1.20
N ILE A 489 -18.19 5.18 1.66
CA ILE A 489 -19.32 6.07 1.99
C ILE A 489 -18.95 6.96 3.18
N ASN A 490 -18.42 6.37 4.26
CA ASN A 490 -17.96 7.10 5.44
C ASN A 490 -16.90 8.16 5.06
N LEU A 491 -15.90 7.75 4.27
CA LEU A 491 -14.87 8.62 3.72
C LEU A 491 -15.45 9.81 2.95
N SER A 492 -16.49 9.58 2.15
CA SER A 492 -17.14 10.63 1.35
C SER A 492 -17.80 11.69 2.21
N ILE A 493 -18.46 11.31 3.30
CA ILE A 493 -19.10 12.26 4.21
C ILE A 493 -18.04 13.01 5.03
N PHE A 494 -16.99 12.32 5.48
CA PHE A 494 -15.88 12.94 6.20
C PHE A 494 -15.16 14.02 5.36
N VAL A 495 -14.79 13.71 4.11
CA VAL A 495 -14.14 14.70 3.23
C VAL A 495 -15.08 15.86 2.89
N TYR A 496 -16.39 15.61 2.81
CA TYR A 496 -17.37 16.70 2.68
C TYR A 496 -17.30 17.68 3.86
N ILE A 497 -17.27 17.18 5.09
CA ILE A 497 -17.13 18.00 6.30
C ILE A 497 -15.85 18.84 6.25
N LEU A 498 -14.72 18.22 5.91
CA LEU A 498 -13.44 18.94 5.76
C LEU A 498 -13.50 20.01 4.67
N SER A 499 -14.12 19.70 3.53
CA SER A 499 -14.27 20.65 2.42
C SER A 499 -15.05 21.90 2.81
N PHE A 500 -16.04 21.76 3.69
CA PHE A 500 -16.83 22.87 4.19
C PHE A 500 -16.03 23.79 5.13
N LEU A 501 -15.15 23.20 5.95
CA LEU A 501 -14.30 23.90 6.92
C LEU A 501 -13.14 24.64 6.24
N ILE A 502 -12.44 23.97 5.33
CA ILE A 502 -11.18 24.43 4.74
C ILE A 502 -11.40 25.23 3.45
N ARG A 503 -12.34 24.81 2.60
CA ARG A 503 -12.75 25.46 1.33
C ARG A 503 -11.67 25.58 0.24
N GLU A 504 -10.50 24.99 0.45
CA GLU A 504 -9.41 24.93 -0.53
C GLU A 504 -9.04 23.47 -0.83
N ASP A 505 -8.99 23.10 -2.10
CA ASP A 505 -8.83 21.72 -2.56
C ASP A 505 -7.53 21.06 -2.08
N MET A 506 -6.40 21.76 -2.17
CA MET A 506 -5.09 21.29 -1.71
C MET A 506 -5.09 20.97 -0.22
N PHE A 507 -5.60 21.88 0.62
CA PHE A 507 -5.58 21.72 2.07
C PHE A 507 -6.58 20.65 2.51
N VAL A 508 -7.75 20.55 1.87
CA VAL A 508 -8.71 19.45 2.14
C VAL A 508 -8.07 18.10 1.87
N LEU A 509 -7.36 17.95 0.73
CA LEU A 509 -6.66 16.73 0.40
C LEU A 509 -5.60 16.38 1.47
N ILE A 510 -4.71 17.32 1.79
CA ILE A 510 -3.60 17.08 2.73
C ILE A 510 -4.15 16.75 4.13
N THR A 511 -5.09 17.53 4.63
CA THR A 511 -5.70 17.29 5.95
C THR A 511 -6.43 15.95 5.98
N ALA A 512 -7.21 15.61 4.96
CA ALA A 512 -7.90 14.32 4.90
C ALA A 512 -6.91 13.15 4.88
N LEU A 513 -5.84 13.23 4.08
CA LEU A 513 -4.80 12.21 4.03
C LEU A 513 -4.12 12.01 5.38
N LEU A 514 -3.70 13.10 6.03
CA LEU A 514 -3.03 13.04 7.33
C LEU A 514 -3.92 12.45 8.41
N VAL A 515 -5.20 12.86 8.47
CA VAL A 515 -6.12 12.33 9.47
C VAL A 515 -6.41 10.86 9.20
N ILE A 516 -6.79 10.50 7.97
CA ILE A 516 -7.20 9.12 7.68
C ILE A 516 -6.02 8.16 7.83
N LEU A 517 -4.90 8.43 7.16
CA LEU A 517 -3.73 7.55 7.24
C LEU A 517 -3.14 7.56 8.66
N GLY A 518 -3.10 8.73 9.32
CA GLY A 518 -2.65 8.84 10.71
C GLY A 518 -3.42 7.89 11.62
N PHE A 519 -4.76 7.91 11.58
CA PHE A 519 -5.60 7.03 12.40
C PHE A 519 -5.59 5.56 11.97
N VAL A 520 -5.23 5.23 10.73
CA VAL A 520 -5.00 3.84 10.29
C VAL A 520 -3.76 3.25 10.96
N TYR A 521 -2.66 4.01 11.01
CA TYR A 521 -1.38 3.52 11.54
C TYR A 521 -1.21 3.75 13.04
N LEU A 522 -1.99 4.65 13.65
CA LEU A 522 -1.90 4.97 15.07
C LEU A 522 -1.99 3.74 16.00
N PRO A 523 -2.88 2.76 15.78
CA PRO A 523 -2.91 1.53 16.59
C PRO A 523 -1.63 0.70 16.52
N LYS A 524 -0.90 0.73 15.39
CA LYS A 524 0.38 0.02 15.22
C LYS A 524 1.49 0.65 16.04
N LEU A 525 1.48 1.98 16.15
CA LEU A 525 2.52 2.75 16.85
C LEU A 525 2.32 2.80 18.36
N VAL A 526 1.06 2.81 18.82
CA VAL A 526 0.72 2.99 20.23
C VAL A 526 -0.08 1.79 20.74
N ARG A 527 0.59 0.88 21.46
CA ARG A 527 -0.04 -0.35 22.00
C ARG A 527 -1.34 -0.08 22.78
N GLY A 528 -1.38 1.00 23.57
CA GLY A 528 -2.56 1.37 24.35
C GLY A 528 -3.79 1.77 23.51
N ILE A 529 -3.60 2.10 22.22
CA ILE A 529 -4.67 2.44 21.28
C ILE A 529 -5.17 1.19 20.54
N ALA A 530 -4.34 0.16 20.38
CA ALA A 530 -4.69 -1.08 19.67
C ALA A 530 -5.93 -1.79 20.24
N GLN A 531 -6.09 -1.77 21.57
CA GLN A 531 -7.27 -2.33 22.25
C GLN A 531 -8.59 -1.62 21.88
N TYR A 532 -8.54 -0.37 21.43
CA TYR A 532 -9.70 0.43 20.99
C TYR A 532 -9.83 0.52 19.47
N ALA A 533 -8.95 -0.11 18.71
CA ALA A 533 -8.92 -0.01 17.25
C ALA A 533 -10.24 -0.42 16.58
N HIS A 534 -10.98 -1.38 17.17
CA HIS A 534 -12.29 -1.79 16.66
C HIS A 534 -13.34 -0.65 16.62
N LEU A 535 -13.16 0.43 17.38
CA LEU A 535 -14.08 1.58 17.40
C LEU A 535 -13.79 2.62 16.32
N PHE A 536 -12.62 2.57 15.69
CA PHE A 536 -12.25 3.56 14.67
C PHE A 536 -12.79 3.15 13.30
N PRO A 537 -13.54 4.03 12.61
CA PRO A 537 -13.97 3.79 11.23
C PRO A 537 -12.80 3.53 10.27
N THR A 538 -11.63 4.10 10.54
CA THR A 538 -10.41 3.96 9.73
C THR A 538 -9.79 2.57 9.79
N THR A 539 -10.01 1.80 10.87
CA THR A 539 -9.53 0.42 11.00
C THR A 539 -10.10 -0.46 9.87
N TYR A 540 -11.33 -0.18 9.45
CA TYR A 540 -12.03 -0.93 8.42
C TYR A 540 -11.69 -0.49 6.98
N MET A 541 -10.74 0.45 6.81
CA MET A 541 -10.09 0.70 5.52
C MET A 541 -9.44 -0.59 5.01
N ASP A 542 -8.83 -1.35 5.92
CA ASP A 542 -8.15 -2.62 5.63
C ASP A 542 -9.13 -3.80 5.64
N SER A 543 -10.12 -3.71 4.75
CA SER A 543 -11.28 -4.62 4.75
C SER A 543 -10.93 -6.10 4.58
N VAL A 544 -9.84 -6.43 3.89
CA VAL A 544 -9.40 -7.83 3.69
C VAL A 544 -8.77 -8.36 4.98
N ASN A 545 -7.84 -7.63 5.60
CA ASN A 545 -7.22 -8.04 6.87
C ASN A 545 -8.22 -8.08 8.05
N VAL A 546 -9.34 -7.34 7.95
CA VAL A 546 -10.46 -7.49 8.90
C VAL A 546 -11.26 -8.76 8.61
N ALA A 547 -11.48 -9.09 7.33
CA ALA A 547 -12.31 -10.22 6.93
C ALA A 547 -11.63 -11.58 7.18
N ASP A 548 -10.30 -11.65 7.04
CA ASP A 548 -9.51 -12.86 7.31
C ASP A 548 -9.08 -13.03 8.78
N GLY A 549 -9.29 -12.00 9.61
CA GLY A 549 -8.94 -12.00 11.02
C GLY A 549 -7.50 -11.59 11.34
N PHE A 550 -6.67 -11.34 10.31
CA PHE A 550 -5.27 -10.95 10.49
C PHE A 550 -5.11 -9.69 11.33
N LEU A 551 -5.96 -8.68 11.10
CA LEU A 551 -5.91 -7.43 11.84
C LEU A 551 -6.30 -7.60 13.33
N ALA A 552 -7.21 -8.53 13.61
CA ALA A 552 -7.61 -8.88 14.97
C ALA A 552 -6.45 -9.53 15.73
N GLN A 553 -5.73 -10.46 15.07
CA GLN A 553 -4.53 -11.09 15.63
C GLN A 553 -3.39 -10.08 15.81
N GLN A 554 -3.12 -9.25 14.80
CA GLN A 554 -2.07 -8.24 14.84
C GLN A 554 -2.24 -7.26 16.01
N TYR A 555 -3.47 -6.88 16.35
CA TYR A 555 -3.76 -5.96 17.45
C TYR A 555 -4.10 -6.65 18.77
N GLY A 556 -4.14 -7.99 18.81
CA GLY A 556 -4.61 -8.74 19.97
C GLY A 556 -6.05 -8.40 20.36
N ASN A 557 -6.89 -8.10 19.37
CA ASN A 557 -8.24 -7.54 19.56
C ASN A 557 -9.28 -8.30 18.72
N THR A 558 -9.85 -9.35 19.31
CA THR A 558 -10.89 -10.19 18.68
C THR A 558 -12.20 -9.46 18.42
N SER A 559 -12.38 -8.24 18.95
CA SER A 559 -13.54 -7.40 18.64
C SER A 559 -13.44 -6.79 17.23
N ILE A 560 -12.29 -6.85 16.57
CA ILE A 560 -12.15 -6.46 15.16
C ILE A 560 -12.73 -7.59 14.30
N SER A 561 -13.92 -7.36 13.76
CA SER A 561 -14.64 -8.34 12.95
C SER A 561 -15.46 -7.64 11.87
N ILE A 562 -15.97 -8.41 10.92
CA ILE A 562 -16.87 -7.87 9.89
C ILE A 562 -18.15 -7.28 10.52
N SER A 563 -18.72 -7.96 11.53
CA SER A 563 -19.96 -7.53 12.19
C SER A 563 -19.80 -6.21 12.94
N THR A 564 -18.71 -6.10 13.71
CA THR A 564 -18.37 -4.85 14.41
C THR A 564 -18.03 -3.74 13.43
N GLY A 565 -17.35 -4.04 12.33
CA GLY A 565 -17.06 -3.09 11.26
C GLY A 565 -18.30 -2.50 10.61
N ILE A 566 -19.27 -3.34 10.25
CA ILE A 566 -20.55 -2.88 9.70
C ILE A 566 -21.24 -1.94 10.69
N SER A 567 -21.30 -2.34 11.97
CA SER A 567 -21.95 -1.54 13.03
C SER A 567 -21.28 -0.19 13.23
N VAL A 568 -19.96 -0.16 13.37
CA VAL A 568 -19.18 1.07 13.59
C VAL A 568 -19.25 2.01 12.40
N LEU A 569 -19.14 1.50 11.17
CA LEU A 569 -19.25 2.31 9.97
C LEU A 569 -20.64 2.92 9.80
N LEU A 570 -21.71 2.16 10.06
CA LEU A 570 -23.09 2.68 10.00
C LEU A 570 -23.33 3.77 11.05
N VAL A 571 -22.93 3.53 12.31
CA VAL A 571 -23.04 4.55 13.37
C VAL A 571 -22.26 5.80 12.99
N SER A 572 -21.03 5.64 12.50
CA SER A 572 -20.19 6.76 12.07
C SER A 572 -20.80 7.54 10.90
N ILE A 573 -21.40 6.86 9.92
CA ILE A 573 -22.14 7.50 8.80
C ILE A 573 -23.27 8.37 9.34
N VAL A 574 -24.08 7.85 10.28
CA VAL A 574 -25.19 8.60 10.88
C VAL A 574 -24.68 9.83 11.64
N VAL A 575 -23.66 9.68 12.48
CA VAL A 575 -23.06 10.78 13.25
C VAL A 575 -22.50 11.86 12.31
N GLN A 576 -21.72 11.48 11.31
CA GLN A 576 -21.15 12.41 10.33
C GLN A 576 -22.25 13.12 9.51
N PHE A 577 -23.34 12.42 9.17
CA PHE A 577 -24.47 13.02 8.46
C PHE A 577 -25.19 14.07 9.33
N ILE A 578 -25.39 13.80 10.62
CA ILE A 578 -25.94 14.78 11.58
C ILE A 578 -25.04 16.02 11.65
N ILE A 579 -23.71 15.83 11.73
CA ILE A 579 -22.74 16.94 11.69
C ILE A 579 -22.90 17.77 10.41
N CYS A 580 -23.04 17.13 9.25
CA CYS A 580 -23.28 17.83 7.99
C CYS A 580 -24.55 18.70 8.02
N ILE A 581 -25.65 18.20 8.60
CA ILE A 581 -26.90 18.95 8.77
C ILE A 581 -26.69 20.17 9.66
N ILE A 582 -26.01 20.00 10.80
CA ILE A 582 -25.72 21.08 11.75
C ILE A 582 -24.88 22.18 11.08
N LEU A 583 -23.80 21.80 10.38
CA LEU A 583 -22.93 22.72 9.66
C LEU A 583 -23.68 23.52 8.59
N ASN A 584 -24.54 22.86 7.80
CA ASN A 584 -25.33 23.51 6.77
C ASN A 584 -26.36 24.50 7.35
N ASN A 585 -26.98 24.16 8.48
CA ASN A 585 -27.90 25.07 9.18
C ASN A 585 -27.17 26.29 9.77
N ALA A 586 -25.99 26.10 10.37
CA ALA A 586 -25.16 27.18 10.89
C ALA A 586 -24.70 28.15 9.78
N TYR A 587 -24.37 27.62 8.60
CA TYR A 587 -24.03 28.42 7.41
C TYR A 587 -25.18 29.35 7.00
N LYS A 588 -26.41 28.81 6.97
CA LYS A 588 -27.61 29.59 6.63
C LYS A 588 -27.80 30.77 7.58
N LEU A 589 -27.61 30.56 8.88
CA LEU A 589 -27.73 31.62 9.90
C LEU A 589 -26.68 32.72 9.74
N ARG A 590 -25.42 32.38 9.42
CA ARG A 590 -24.37 33.37 9.12
C ARG A 590 -24.67 34.19 7.86
N LYS A 591 -25.33 33.60 6.87
CA LYS A 591 -25.75 34.30 5.65
C LYS A 591 -26.92 35.27 5.90
N ILE A 592 -27.81 34.95 6.83
CA ILE A 592 -28.92 35.82 7.24
C ILE A 592 -28.42 37.01 8.06
N ARG A 593 -27.43 36.83 8.95
CA ARG A 593 -26.84 37.94 9.75
C ARG A 593 -25.95 38.92 8.99
N LYS A 594 -25.47 38.55 7.79
CA LYS A 594 -24.62 39.40 6.93
C LYS A 594 -25.42 40.17 5.86
N ARG A 595 -26.73 39.96 5.80
CA ARG A 595 -27.69 40.80 5.08
C ARG A 595 -28.40 41.67 6.11
#